data_AF-A0A353DHE3-F1
#
_entry.id   AF-A0A353DHE3-F1
#
_cell.length_a   1.000
_cell.length_b   1.000
_cell.length_c   1.000
_cell.angle_alpha   90.00
_cell.angle_beta   90.00
_cell.angle_gamma   90.00
#
_symmetry.space_group_name_H-M   'P 1'
#
loop_
_entity.id
_entity.type
_entity.pdbx_description
1 polymer ?
#
loop_
_entity_poly.entity_id
_entity_poly.type
_entity_poly.pdbx_seq_one_letter_code
_entity_poly.pdbx_strand_id
1 'polypeptide(L)' 'MSKMIKVLCVGAGHMGTSHARAYHAIDGFEICGIVTRSQGSRAALNEDLGAS' A
#
# COMPACT_ATOMS: atom_id res chain seq x y z
N MET A 1 7.91 0.89 -23.09
CA MET A 1 7.69 1.16 -21.65
C MET A 1 6.92 -0.01 -21.06
N SER A 2 7.48 -0.69 -20.08
CA SER A 2 6.77 -1.71 -19.29
C SER A 2 5.68 -1.00 -18.49
N LYS A 3 4.42 -1.43 -18.61
CA LYS A 3 3.29 -0.78 -17.92
C LYS A 3 3.32 -1.16 -16.44
N MET A 4 3.39 -0.17 -15.56
CA MET A 4 3.30 -0.36 -14.10
C MET A 4 1.97 -1.04 -13.73
N ILE A 5 2.02 -1.99 -12.81
CA ILE A 5 0.85 -2.66 -12.25
C ILE A 5 0.35 -1.85 -11.05
N LYS A 6 -0.88 -1.34 -11.16
CA LYS A 6 -1.51 -0.58 -10.09
C LYS A 6 -2.21 -1.50 -9.10
N VAL A 7 -1.90 -1.34 -7.82
CA VAL A 7 -2.40 -2.18 -6.73
C VAL A 7 -3.22 -1.34 -5.76
N LEU A 8 -4.43 -1.81 -5.46
CA LEU A 8 -5.28 -1.27 -4.39
C LEU A 8 -5.15 -2.19 -3.18
N CYS A 9 -4.61 -1.69 -2.08
CA CYS A 9 -4.41 -2.49 -0.88
C CYS A 9 -5.65 -2.43 0.02
N VAL A 10 -6.33 -3.56 0.22
CA VAL A 10 -7.53 -3.64 1.08
C VAL A 10 -7.17 -4.29 2.42
N GLY A 11 -7.22 -3.49 3.47
CA GLY A 11 -6.81 -3.85 4.82
C GLY A 11 -5.38 -3.41 5.13
N ALA A 12 -5.19 -2.88 6.34
CA ALA A 12 -3.89 -2.48 6.88
C ALA A 12 -3.63 -3.20 8.22
N GLY A 13 -3.93 -4.49 8.26
CA GLY A 13 -3.47 -5.39 9.32
C GLY A 13 -2.08 -5.95 8.99
N HIS A 14 -1.60 -6.89 9.80
CA HIS A 14 -0.24 -7.46 9.65
C HIS A 14 0.10 -7.93 8.23
N MET A 15 -0.82 -8.68 7.60
CA MET A 15 -0.63 -9.15 6.22
C MET A 15 -0.77 -8.00 5.20
N GLY A 16 -1.77 -7.14 5.34
CA GLY A 16 -1.98 -6.01 4.42
C GLY A 16 -0.77 -5.08 4.37
N THR A 17 -0.21 -4.72 5.53
CA THR A 17 1.01 -3.91 5.63
C THR A 17 2.22 -4.62 5.01
N SER A 18 2.39 -5.93 5.27
CA SER A 18 3.52 -6.69 4.70
C SER A 18 3.47 -6.73 3.17
N HIS A 19 2.28 -6.92 2.59
CA HIS A 19 2.09 -6.88 1.13
C HIS A 19 2.30 -5.47 0.57
N ALA A 20 1.77 -4.43 1.23
CA ALA A 20 1.96 -3.06 0.81
C ALA A 20 3.45 -2.67 0.78
N ARG A 21 4.23 -3.04 1.80
CA ARG A 21 5.69 -2.83 1.80
C ARG A 21 6.39 -3.55 0.65
N ALA A 22 5.99 -4.79 0.36
CA ALA A 22 6.54 -5.53 -0.77
C ALA A 22 6.22 -4.85 -2.11
N TYR A 23 4.97 -4.47 -2.35
CA TYR A 23 4.58 -3.76 -3.57
C TYR A 23 5.26 -2.38 -3.70
N HIS A 24 5.52 -1.70 -2.59
CA HIS A 24 6.24 -0.43 -2.59
C HIS A 24 7.74 -0.60 -2.93
N ALA A 25 8.34 -1.74 -2.58
CA ALA A 25 9.76 -2.02 -2.81
C ALA A 25 10.07 -2.70 -4.15
N ILE A 26 9.07 -3.26 -4.85
CA ILE A 26 9.27 -3.97 -6.11
C ILE A 26 9.01 -3.03 -7.30
N ASP A 27 10.04 -2.83 -8.11
CA ASP A 27 9.92 -2.10 -9.38
C ASP A 27 8.85 -2.72 -10.29
N GLY A 28 8.02 -1.88 -10.90
CA GLY A 28 6.90 -2.33 -11.73
C GLY A 28 5.56 -2.34 -11.01
N PHE A 29 5.52 -2.09 -9.71
CA PHE A 29 4.28 -1.94 -8.94
C PHE A 29 4.11 -0.51 -8.42
N GLU A 30 2.85 -0.08 -8.38
CA GLU A 30 2.44 1.22 -7.83
C GLU A 30 1.22 1.02 -6.96
N ILE A 31 1.30 1.42 -5.68
CA ILE A 31 0.13 1.41 -4.81
C ILE A 31 -0.69 2.65 -5.12
N CYS A 32 -1.88 2.47 -5.69
CA CYS A 32 -2.76 3.57 -6.05
C CYS A 32 -3.80 3.92 -4.96
N GLY A 33 -3.84 3.15 -3.88
CA GLY A 33 -4.69 3.45 -2.74
C GLY A 33 -4.67 2.37 -1.65
N ILE A 34 -5.10 2.78 -0.45
CA ILE A 34 -5.28 1.91 0.71
C ILE A 34 -6.71 2.06 1.22
N VAL A 35 -7.40 0.94 1.36
CA VAL A 35 -8.79 0.85 1.85
C VAL A 35 -8.80 0.15 3.19
N THR A 36 -9.29 0.82 4.22
CA THR A 36 -9.43 0.25 5.57
C THR A 36 -10.80 0.61 6.14
N ARG A 37 -11.24 -0.16 7.15
CA ARG A 37 -12.47 0.17 7.89
C ARG A 37 -12.31 1.42 8.76
N SER A 38 -11.11 1.62 9.30
CA SER A 38 -10.79 2.72 10.23
C SER A 38 -9.74 3.64 9.63
N GLN A 39 -9.93 4.95 9.77
CA GLN A 39 -9.01 5.96 9.24
C GLN A 39 -7.60 5.84 9.83
N GLY A 40 -7.49 5.53 11.13
CA GLY A 40 -6.20 5.37 11.81
C GLY A 40 -5.32 4.26 11.20
N SER A 41 -5.93 3.15 10.77
CA SER A 41 -5.18 2.06 10.13
C SER A 41 -4.59 2.46 8.78
N ARG A 42 -5.31 3.29 8.01
CA ARG A 42 -4.79 3.82 6.75
C ARG A 42 -3.71 4.86 6.99
N ALA A 43 -3.89 5.76 7.97
CA ALA A 43 -2.91 6.78 8.30
C ALA A 43 -1.57 6.17 8.71
N ALA A 44 -1.59 5.16 9.59
CA ALA A 44 -0.40 4.44 10.01
C ALA A 44 0.32 3.75 8.84
N LEU A 45 -0.42 3.12 7.92
CA LEU A 45 0.20 2.51 6.74
C LEU A 45 0.73 3.53 5.74
N ASN A 46 0.07 4.68 5.57
CA ASN A 46 0.58 5.77 4.73
C ASN A 46 1.91 6.31 5.29
N GLU A 47 1.99 6.57 6.59
CA GLU A 47 3.21 7.04 7.25
C GLU A 47 4.35 6.02 7.09
N ASP A 48 4.06 4.73 7.27
CA ASP A 48 5.03 3.64 7.10
C ASP A 48 5.60 3.55 5.67
N LEU A 49 4.77 3.83 4.67
CA LEU A 49 5.16 3.82 3.25
C LEU A 49 5.72 5.18 2.78
N GLY A 50 5.81 6.18 3.66
CA GLY A 50 6.17 7.55 3.29
C GLY A 50 5.20 8.20 2.30
N ALA A 51 3.97 7.71 2.24
CA ALA A 51 2.90 8.23 1.39
C ALA A 51 2.18 9.39 2.09
N SER A 52 2.02 10.52 1.40
CA SER A 52 1.34 11.73 1.90
C SER A 52 -0.16 11.72 1.64
#